data_AF-A0A9D5MGK2-F1
#
_entry.id   AF-A0A9D5MGK2-F1
#
_cell.length_a   1.000
_cell.length_b   1.000
_cell.length_c   1.000
_cell.angle_alpha   90.00
_cell.angle_beta   90.00
_cell.angle_gamma   90.00
#
_symmetry.space_group_name_H-M   'P 1'
#
loop_
_entity.id
_entity.type
_entity.pdbx_description
1 polymer ?
#
loop_
_entity_poly.entity_id
_entity_poly.type
_entity_poly.pdbx_seq_one_letter_code
_entity_poly.pdbx_strand_id
1 'polypeptide(L)'
;MFAKKLAAWAMVVLMLLCAAQAESALPPVEVLLYGVDMPSMGQLLSKFPKEVEFMEDGGFEVSFEGITEEDYGRYGEQLAKEGCKVTEYTVDDSRLTATIEKSGRSFTFFYDAVEQTATMTFPKGTHDLWLDRVQEKYEEGLSLIEAGSYEEAYQALAGIPGYRDVDQIIESNEELKAAAMAAAEARAAKIAQFTTVGNIVPFGHYEQDGDTANGAEDIEWIVLDAREDSVLLLSRYCLDAKPYNDALVDITWEQSSLRAWLNADFLMAAFDVHEQAAIRTTLVDNSVNQGNSDLLTDGGEDTEDKLYLLSYAEAGFYFAEAESRKCGPTEYAIQRGAWTSLEFNADGRQTGWWWLRSPGDRQSDAACIGRDGMRDIDSVDGASGGVRPVLWLDLTSELF
;
A
#
# COMPACT_ATOMS: atom_id res chain seq x y z
N MET A 1 28.65 -28.23 14.98
CA MET A 1 27.20 -27.94 14.86
C MET A 1 26.62 -27.43 16.19
N PHE A 2 26.96 -28.04 17.33
CA PHE A 2 26.64 -27.52 18.68
C PHE A 2 27.29 -26.16 19.03
N ALA A 3 28.53 -25.92 18.59
CA ALA A 3 29.24 -24.64 18.83
C ALA A 3 28.71 -23.44 18.02
N LYS A 4 27.93 -23.67 16.95
CA LYS A 4 27.23 -22.58 16.21
C LYS A 4 25.92 -22.17 16.90
N LYS A 5 25.31 -23.06 17.69
CA LYS A 5 24.13 -22.76 18.50
C LYS A 5 24.48 -21.88 19.70
N LEU A 6 25.61 -22.12 20.39
CA LEU A 6 26.08 -21.23 21.46
C LEU A 6 26.39 -19.78 20.99
N ALA A 7 26.72 -19.58 19.72
CA ALA A 7 27.00 -18.26 19.15
C ALA A 7 25.71 -17.44 18.88
N ALA A 8 24.57 -18.10 18.65
CA ALA A 8 23.26 -17.44 18.51
C ALA A 8 22.72 -16.97 19.87
N TRP A 9 22.92 -17.77 20.92
CA TRP A 9 22.57 -17.39 22.30
C TRP A 9 23.43 -16.24 22.86
N ALA A 10 24.70 -16.15 22.45
CA ALA A 10 25.56 -15.02 22.79
C ALA A 10 25.19 -13.73 22.02
N MET A 11 24.48 -13.82 20.88
CA MET A 11 24.06 -12.66 20.08
C MET A 11 22.78 -12.00 20.59
N VAL A 12 21.85 -12.73 21.22
CA VAL A 12 20.69 -12.12 21.91
C VAL A 12 21.14 -11.25 23.09
N VAL A 13 22.22 -11.67 23.78
CA VAL A 13 22.90 -10.86 24.81
C VAL A 13 23.76 -9.74 24.20
N LEU A 14 24.21 -9.87 22.94
CA LEU A 14 25.01 -8.85 22.22
C LEU A 14 24.15 -7.75 21.57
N MET A 15 22.92 -8.05 21.15
CA MET A 15 21.96 -7.05 20.66
C MET A 15 21.44 -6.14 21.78
N LEU A 16 21.51 -6.59 23.05
CA LEU A 16 21.33 -5.77 24.24
C LEU A 16 22.49 -4.78 24.50
N LEU A 17 23.58 -4.80 23.71
CA LEU A 17 24.79 -3.98 23.93
C LEU A 17 25.18 -3.03 22.78
N CYS A 18 24.45 -3.01 21.67
CA CYS A 18 24.71 -2.04 20.58
C CYS A 18 23.53 -1.09 20.41
N ALA A 19 23.74 0.16 20.81
CA ALA A 19 22.82 1.26 20.55
C ALA A 19 22.81 1.66 19.07
N ALA A 20 21.59 1.87 18.57
CA ALA A 20 21.15 2.76 17.50
C ALA A 20 21.81 2.66 16.11
N GLN A 21 21.04 2.21 15.12
CA GLN A 21 20.53 3.06 14.03
C GLN A 21 19.66 2.23 13.07
N ALA A 22 18.35 2.42 13.16
CA ALA A 22 17.41 2.23 12.05
C ALA A 22 16.10 2.93 12.42
N GLU A 23 15.82 4.07 11.78
CA GLU A 23 14.49 4.66 11.79
C GLU A 23 13.60 3.80 10.88
N SER A 24 12.78 2.93 11.47
CA SER A 24 11.62 2.36 10.76
C SER A 24 10.35 3.09 11.18
N ALA A 25 9.61 3.60 10.20
CA ALA A 25 8.38 4.37 10.39
C ALA A 25 7.16 3.47 10.55
N LEU A 26 7.14 2.58 11.56
CA LEU A 26 5.93 1.82 11.90
C LEU A 26 5.14 2.56 13.00
N PRO A 27 3.81 2.71 12.87
CA PRO A 27 2.97 3.34 13.89
C PRO A 27 3.00 2.53 15.21
N PRO A 28 2.67 3.16 16.35
CA PRO A 28 2.76 2.50 17.64
C PRO A 28 1.81 1.30 17.71
N VAL A 29 2.41 0.17 18.08
CA VAL A 29 1.80 -1.14 18.28
C VAL A 29 1.62 -1.31 19.78
N GLU A 30 0.39 -1.36 20.29
CA GLU A 30 0.17 -1.12 21.72
C GLU A 30 -0.57 -2.25 22.45
N VAL A 31 0.16 -2.91 23.35
CA VAL A 31 -0.38 -3.56 24.54
C VAL A 31 -0.19 -2.61 25.71
N LEU A 32 -1.28 -2.21 26.36
CA LEU A 32 -1.25 -1.31 27.50
C LEU A 32 -1.02 -2.09 28.79
N LEU A 33 0.22 -2.12 29.25
CA LEU A 33 0.61 -2.73 30.50
C LEU A 33 0.51 -1.70 31.63
N TYR A 34 -0.65 -1.60 32.28
CA TYR A 34 -0.95 -0.56 33.28
C TYR A 34 -0.72 0.87 32.77
N GLY A 35 -1.10 1.14 31.52
CA GLY A 35 -0.90 2.44 30.87
C GLY A 35 0.53 2.69 30.37
N VAL A 36 1.36 1.65 30.29
CA VAL A 36 2.65 1.68 29.59
C VAL A 36 2.51 0.93 28.27
N ASP A 37 2.79 1.60 27.16
CA ASP A 37 2.69 1.03 25.83
C ASP A 37 3.83 0.05 25.57
N MET A 38 3.48 -1.22 25.36
CA MET A 38 4.38 -2.31 25.02
C MET A 38 4.11 -2.81 23.61
N PRO A 39 5.14 -3.25 22.87
CA PRO A 39 4.95 -3.83 21.54
C PRO A 39 4.08 -5.10 21.57
N SER A 40 2.97 -5.10 20.82
CA SER A 40 2.16 -6.30 20.55
C SER A 40 2.84 -7.20 19.53
N MET A 41 3.11 -8.45 19.92
CA MET A 41 3.71 -9.46 19.03
C MET A 41 2.77 -9.82 17.88
N GLY A 42 1.48 -9.98 18.15
CA GLY A 42 0.50 -10.42 17.14
C GLY A 42 0.38 -9.44 15.98
N GLN A 43 0.23 -8.16 16.29
CA GLN A 43 0.16 -7.11 15.27
C GLN A 43 1.51 -6.87 14.57
N LEU A 44 2.66 -6.97 15.27
CA LEU A 44 3.98 -6.77 14.65
C LEU A 44 4.30 -7.87 13.62
N LEU A 45 3.95 -9.11 13.95
CA LEU A 45 4.25 -10.27 13.12
C LEU A 45 3.13 -10.63 12.15
N SER A 46 2.00 -9.91 12.20
CA SER A 46 0.78 -10.26 11.49
C SER A 46 0.35 -11.71 11.76
N LYS A 47 0.45 -12.13 13.02
CA LYS A 47 0.08 -13.48 13.48
C LYS A 47 -1.02 -13.39 14.53
N PHE A 48 -2.12 -14.10 14.30
CA PHE A 48 -3.17 -14.24 15.30
C PHE A 48 -2.74 -15.21 16.40
N PRO A 49 -3.09 -14.93 17.67
CA PRO A 49 -2.82 -15.88 18.73
C PRO A 49 -3.73 -17.09 18.58
N LYS A 50 -3.17 -18.25 18.91
CA LYS A 50 -3.90 -19.51 18.88
C LYS A 50 -4.87 -19.59 20.05
N GLU A 51 -4.39 -19.31 21.25
CA GLU A 51 -5.19 -19.32 22.48
C GLU A 51 -4.92 -18.07 23.32
N VAL A 52 -5.95 -17.68 24.06
CA VAL A 52 -5.90 -16.62 25.07
C VAL A 52 -6.53 -17.18 26.34
N GLU A 53 -5.74 -17.32 27.39
CA GLU A 53 -6.18 -17.86 28.67
C GLU A 53 -6.15 -16.77 29.75
N PHE A 54 -7.30 -16.51 30.39
CA PHE A 54 -7.37 -15.59 31.52
C PHE A 54 -7.00 -16.31 32.82
N MET A 55 -6.04 -15.76 33.55
CA MET A 55 -5.55 -16.30 34.81
C MET A 55 -6.45 -15.88 35.98
N GLU A 56 -6.47 -16.68 37.06
CA GLU A 56 -7.30 -16.40 38.25
C GLU A 56 -6.96 -15.06 38.93
N ASP A 57 -5.71 -14.61 38.79
CA ASP A 57 -5.25 -13.32 39.34
C ASP A 57 -5.73 -12.11 38.52
N GLY A 58 -6.34 -12.35 37.35
CA GLY A 58 -6.85 -11.36 36.42
C GLY A 58 -5.84 -10.91 35.37
N GLY A 59 -4.66 -11.54 35.28
CA GLY A 59 -3.80 -11.46 34.10
C GLY A 59 -4.29 -12.37 32.97
N PHE A 60 -3.52 -12.42 31.89
CA PHE A 60 -3.81 -13.32 30.78
C PHE A 60 -2.54 -13.81 30.11
N GLU A 61 -2.66 -14.97 29.48
CA GLU A 61 -1.62 -15.59 28.68
C GLU A 61 -2.09 -15.68 27.23
N VAL A 62 -1.17 -15.40 26.30
CA VAL A 62 -1.41 -15.47 24.86
C VAL A 62 -0.41 -16.41 24.24
N SER A 63 -0.87 -17.37 23.45
CA SER A 63 -0.01 -18.33 22.74
C SER A 63 -0.02 -18.10 21.24
N PHE A 64 1.13 -18.32 20.60
CA PHE A 64 1.33 -18.23 19.17
C PHE A 64 2.03 -19.50 18.66
N GLU A 65 1.74 -19.90 17.43
CA GLU A 65 2.37 -21.03 16.75
C GLU A 65 3.05 -20.61 15.45
N GLY A 66 3.92 -21.47 14.92
CA GLY A 66 4.67 -21.20 13.69
C GLY A 66 5.58 -19.98 13.82
N ILE A 67 6.15 -19.77 15.02
CA ILE A 67 7.10 -18.71 15.31
C ILE A 67 8.50 -19.15 14.92
N THR A 68 9.04 -18.49 13.90
CA THR A 68 10.36 -18.75 13.34
C THR A 68 11.45 -17.91 14.02
N GLU A 69 12.72 -18.17 13.67
CA GLU A 69 13.86 -17.36 14.12
C GLU A 69 13.79 -15.90 13.66
N GLU A 70 13.24 -15.67 12.47
CA GLU A 70 13.03 -14.32 11.95
C GLU A 70 11.94 -13.58 12.74
N ASP A 71 10.86 -14.27 13.09
CA ASP A 71 9.72 -13.70 13.82
C ASP A 71 10.12 -13.15 15.19
N TYR A 72 10.73 -13.99 16.04
CA TYR A 72 11.14 -13.52 17.37
C TYR A 72 12.32 -12.54 17.29
N GLY A 73 13.15 -12.63 16.25
CA GLY A 73 14.20 -11.66 15.97
C GLY A 73 13.64 -10.26 15.74
N ARG A 74 12.65 -10.13 14.85
CA ARG A 74 11.93 -8.87 14.59
C ARG A 74 11.27 -8.32 15.86
N TYR A 75 10.67 -9.20 16.67
CA TYR A 75 10.06 -8.79 17.94
C TYR A 75 11.11 -8.23 18.91
N GLY A 76 12.28 -8.89 19.03
CA GLY A 76 13.38 -8.42 19.86
C GLY A 76 13.94 -7.05 19.42
N GLU A 77 14.08 -6.82 18.12
CA GLU A 77 14.50 -5.52 17.56
C GLU A 77 13.51 -4.41 17.91
N GLN A 78 12.21 -4.68 17.77
CA GLN A 78 11.16 -3.72 18.12
C GLN A 78 11.15 -3.41 19.63
N LEU A 79 11.30 -4.43 20.48
CA LEU A 79 11.42 -4.23 21.94
C LEU A 79 12.58 -3.28 22.27
N ALA A 80 13.74 -3.48 21.65
CA ALA A 80 14.93 -2.64 21.87
C ALA A 80 14.70 -1.19 21.41
N LYS A 81 14.09 -1.02 20.24
CA LYS A 81 13.75 0.30 19.69
C LYS A 81 12.77 1.06 20.59
N GLU A 82 11.84 0.35 21.21
CA GLU A 82 10.81 0.87 22.11
C GLU A 82 11.31 1.07 23.56
N GLY A 83 12.61 0.87 23.80
CA GLY A 83 13.24 1.06 25.10
C GLY A 83 12.86 -0.01 26.15
N CYS A 84 12.35 -1.16 25.71
CA CYS A 84 12.12 -2.30 26.58
C CYS A 84 13.44 -2.96 26.95
N LYS A 85 13.52 -3.53 28.16
CA LYS A 85 14.71 -4.18 28.69
C LYS A 85 14.40 -5.61 29.09
N VAL A 86 15.25 -6.56 28.72
CA VAL A 86 15.20 -7.90 29.29
C VAL A 86 15.90 -7.85 30.65
N THR A 87 15.15 -8.07 31.72
CA THR A 87 15.66 -7.99 33.11
C THR A 87 16.14 -9.33 33.63
N GLU A 88 15.46 -10.40 33.26
CA GLU A 88 15.78 -11.78 33.59
C GLU A 88 15.58 -12.66 32.36
N TYR A 89 16.44 -13.66 32.16
CA TYR A 89 16.20 -14.66 31.13
C TYR A 89 16.83 -16.01 31.49
N THR A 90 16.21 -17.08 31.00
CA THR A 90 16.70 -18.45 31.11
C THR A 90 16.72 -19.11 29.74
N VAL A 91 17.75 -19.92 29.55
CA VAL A 91 18.13 -20.58 28.31
C VAL A 91 18.31 -22.05 28.64
N ASP A 92 17.46 -22.92 28.11
CA ASP A 92 17.66 -24.37 28.24
C ASP A 92 17.40 -25.07 26.92
N ASP A 93 18.44 -25.70 26.36
CA ASP A 93 18.45 -26.37 25.06
C ASP A 93 17.80 -25.57 23.91
N SER A 94 16.49 -25.72 23.72
CA SER A 94 15.66 -25.09 22.68
C SER A 94 14.64 -24.08 23.21
N ARG A 95 14.65 -23.77 24.51
CA ARG A 95 13.66 -22.93 25.17
C ARG A 95 14.25 -21.67 25.75
N LEU A 96 13.61 -20.55 25.46
CA LEU A 96 13.92 -19.23 26.02
C LEU A 96 12.76 -18.78 26.91
N THR A 97 13.08 -18.28 28.10
CA THR A 97 12.14 -17.52 28.92
C THR A 97 12.80 -16.18 29.24
N ALA A 98 12.08 -15.08 29.07
CA ALA A 98 12.59 -13.73 29.31
C ALA A 98 11.53 -12.87 30.01
N THR A 99 11.93 -12.12 31.02
CA THR A 99 11.12 -11.05 31.60
C THR A 99 11.50 -9.74 30.93
N ILE A 100 10.51 -9.09 30.34
CA ILE A 100 10.67 -7.85 29.59
C ILE A 100 10.05 -6.73 30.41
N GLU A 101 10.80 -5.65 30.64
CA GLU A 101 10.40 -4.49 31.42
C GLU A 101 10.45 -3.19 30.61
N LYS A 102 9.45 -2.34 30.77
CA LYS A 102 9.46 -0.93 30.35
C LYS A 102 8.82 -0.09 31.46
N SER A 103 9.49 0.99 31.86
CA SER A 103 8.96 1.93 32.85
C SER A 103 8.48 1.28 34.16
N GLY A 104 9.18 0.24 34.64
CA GLY A 104 8.84 -0.47 35.89
C GLY A 104 7.65 -1.43 35.79
N ARG A 105 7.19 -1.74 34.57
CA ARG A 105 6.17 -2.75 34.30
C ARG A 105 6.77 -3.88 33.48
N SER A 106 6.41 -5.13 33.81
CA SER A 106 6.97 -6.31 33.15
C SER A 106 5.93 -7.34 32.73
N PHE A 107 6.27 -8.08 31.69
CA PHE A 107 5.59 -9.30 31.28
C PHE A 107 6.63 -10.38 30.96
N THR A 108 6.19 -11.63 30.80
CA THR A 108 7.07 -12.75 30.49
C THR A 108 6.85 -13.21 29.06
N PHE A 109 7.95 -13.45 28.35
CA PHE A 109 7.98 -14.07 27.04
C PHE A 109 8.63 -15.45 27.15
N PHE A 110 7.98 -16.45 26.57
CA PHE A 110 8.48 -17.80 26.45
C PHE A 110 8.52 -18.19 24.96
N TYR A 111 9.55 -18.92 24.55
CA TYR A 111 9.67 -19.44 23.19
C TYR A 111 10.25 -20.85 23.21
N ASP A 112 9.64 -21.77 22.45
CA ASP A 112 10.13 -23.11 22.18
C ASP A 112 10.50 -23.26 20.69
N ALA A 113 11.79 -23.39 20.40
CA ALA A 113 12.31 -23.49 19.04
C ALA A 113 12.01 -24.84 18.36
N VAL A 114 11.65 -25.88 19.11
CA VAL A 114 11.31 -27.20 18.55
C VAL A 114 9.85 -27.20 18.10
N GLU A 115 8.96 -26.74 18.96
CA GLU A 115 7.53 -26.64 18.67
C GLU A 115 7.19 -25.39 17.83
N GLN A 116 8.13 -24.46 17.71
CA GLN A 116 7.93 -23.15 17.06
C GLN A 116 6.77 -22.38 17.68
N THR A 117 6.68 -22.40 19.00
CA THR A 117 5.62 -21.73 19.75
C THR A 117 6.19 -20.61 20.61
N ALA A 118 5.41 -19.55 20.77
CA ALA A 118 5.71 -18.48 21.70
C ALA A 118 4.53 -18.23 22.63
N THR A 119 4.82 -17.88 23.87
CA THR A 119 3.80 -17.58 24.88
C THR A 119 4.16 -16.27 25.57
N MET A 120 3.16 -15.41 25.74
CA MET A 120 3.30 -14.14 26.43
C MET A 120 2.37 -14.11 27.63
N THR A 121 2.94 -13.98 28.83
CA THR A 121 2.17 -13.93 30.07
C THR A 121 2.16 -12.49 30.59
N PHE A 122 0.97 -11.90 30.60
CA PHE A 122 0.73 -10.53 31.04
C PHE A 122 0.07 -10.51 32.42
N PRO A 123 0.51 -9.64 33.33
CA PRO A 123 -0.09 -9.52 34.65
C PRO A 123 -1.47 -8.86 34.59
N LYS A 124 -2.19 -8.91 35.71
CA LYS A 124 -3.50 -8.26 35.88
C LYS A 124 -3.52 -6.80 35.41
N GLY A 125 -4.61 -6.36 34.79
CA GLY A 125 -4.77 -4.93 34.42
C GLY A 125 -3.95 -4.52 33.20
N THR A 126 -3.51 -5.51 32.42
CA THR A 126 -3.02 -5.34 31.06
C THR A 126 -4.22 -5.32 30.10
N HIS A 127 -4.14 -4.50 29.06
CA HIS A 127 -5.17 -4.39 28.02
C HIS A 127 -4.49 -4.43 26.66
N ASP A 128 -4.82 -5.41 25.83
CA ASP A 128 -4.33 -5.49 24.45
C ASP A 128 -5.46 -5.07 23.52
N LEU A 129 -5.45 -3.80 23.12
CA LEU A 129 -6.48 -3.20 22.27
C LEU A 129 -6.65 -3.91 20.94
N TRP A 130 -5.58 -4.50 20.41
CA TRP A 130 -5.66 -5.29 19.18
C TRP A 130 -6.36 -6.61 19.45
N LEU A 131 -5.99 -7.30 20.53
CA LEU A 131 -6.63 -8.55 20.91
C LEU A 131 -8.11 -8.38 21.26
N ASP A 132 -8.48 -7.29 21.93
CA ASP A 132 -9.88 -6.99 22.24
C ASP A 132 -10.72 -6.82 20.98
N ARG A 133 -10.19 -6.13 19.95
CA ARG A 133 -10.88 -6.01 18.65
C ARG A 133 -10.98 -7.35 17.92
N VAL A 134 -9.96 -8.19 17.99
CA VAL A 134 -9.97 -9.55 17.40
C VAL A 134 -11.01 -10.42 18.11
N GLN A 135 -11.07 -10.36 19.44
CA GLN A 135 -12.05 -11.05 20.25
C GLN A 135 -13.48 -10.56 19.97
N GLU A 136 -13.69 -9.25 19.85
CA GLU A 136 -14.99 -8.65 19.51
C GLU A 136 -15.50 -9.17 18.15
N LYS A 137 -14.64 -9.18 17.11
CA LYS A 137 -14.99 -9.74 15.79
C LYS A 137 -15.32 -11.23 15.86
N TYR A 138 -14.59 -12.00 16.67
CA TYR A 138 -14.86 -13.42 16.86
C TYR A 138 -16.23 -13.64 17.52
N GLU A 139 -16.51 -12.93 18.61
CA GLU A 139 -17.80 -13.01 19.32
C GLU A 139 -18.97 -12.51 18.46
N GLU A 140 -18.78 -11.43 17.70
CA GLU A 140 -19.74 -10.92 16.72
C GLU A 140 -20.03 -11.98 15.65
N GLY A 141 -18.99 -12.58 15.06
CA GLY A 141 -19.13 -13.64 14.07
C GLY A 141 -19.93 -14.83 14.60
N LEU A 142 -19.63 -15.29 15.82
CA LEU A 142 -20.41 -16.35 16.48
C LEU A 142 -21.87 -15.94 16.72
N SER A 143 -22.12 -14.73 17.20
CA SER A 143 -23.48 -14.23 17.40
C SER A 143 -24.27 -14.12 16.10
N LEU A 144 -23.62 -13.74 14.99
CA LEU A 144 -24.25 -13.66 13.67
C LEU A 144 -24.56 -15.04 13.11
N ILE A 145 -23.71 -16.04 13.36
CA ILE A 145 -23.98 -17.46 13.05
C ILE A 145 -25.24 -17.92 13.79
N GLU A 146 -25.36 -17.64 15.09
CA GLU A 146 -26.55 -17.99 15.87
C GLU A 146 -27.82 -17.30 15.37
N ALA A 147 -27.69 -16.08 14.83
CA ALA A 147 -28.78 -15.33 14.21
C ALA A 147 -29.12 -15.80 12.78
N GLY A 148 -28.30 -16.67 12.17
CA GLY A 148 -28.45 -17.12 10.78
C GLY A 148 -27.99 -16.08 9.72
N SER A 149 -27.24 -15.07 10.15
CA SER A 149 -26.66 -14.00 9.32
C SER A 149 -25.26 -14.40 8.83
N TYR A 150 -25.20 -15.40 7.93
CA TYR A 150 -23.93 -16.03 7.55
C TYR A 150 -23.01 -15.16 6.69
N GLU A 151 -23.56 -14.24 5.90
CA GLU A 151 -22.74 -13.31 5.12
C GLU A 151 -22.01 -12.34 6.05
N GLU A 152 -22.75 -11.68 6.95
CA GLU A 152 -22.17 -10.77 7.94
C GLU A 152 -21.21 -11.51 8.89
N ALA A 153 -21.55 -12.74 9.28
CA ALA A 153 -20.66 -13.58 10.08
C ALA A 153 -19.34 -13.86 9.37
N TYR A 154 -19.37 -14.21 8.07
CA TYR A 154 -18.15 -14.40 7.29
C TYR A 154 -17.34 -13.11 7.22
N GLN A 155 -17.96 -11.94 6.98
CA GLN A 155 -17.24 -10.66 6.94
C GLN A 155 -16.51 -10.34 8.26
N ALA A 156 -17.13 -10.62 9.41
CA ALA A 156 -16.51 -10.44 10.71
C ALA A 156 -15.31 -11.39 10.91
N LEU A 157 -15.46 -12.66 10.54
CA LEU A 157 -14.46 -13.71 10.75
C LEU A 157 -13.32 -13.70 9.71
N ALA A 158 -13.57 -13.27 8.48
CA ALA A 158 -12.60 -13.26 7.39
C ALA A 158 -11.41 -12.34 7.66
N GLY A 159 -11.57 -11.34 8.54
CA GLY A 159 -10.51 -10.44 8.98
C GLY A 159 -9.62 -11.00 10.10
N ILE A 160 -9.89 -12.21 10.59
CA ILE A 160 -9.16 -12.85 11.71
C ILE A 160 -8.82 -14.33 11.44
N PRO A 161 -8.32 -14.69 10.24
CA PRO A 161 -8.01 -16.09 9.91
C PRO A 161 -6.96 -16.67 10.87
N GLY A 162 -7.12 -17.93 11.26
CA GLY A 162 -6.23 -18.59 12.23
C GLY A 162 -6.39 -18.15 13.69
N TYR A 163 -7.28 -17.21 14.01
CA TYR A 163 -7.65 -16.93 15.39
C TYR A 163 -8.52 -18.07 15.95
N ARG A 164 -8.10 -18.71 17.04
CA ARG A 164 -8.80 -19.84 17.67
C ARG A 164 -9.19 -20.92 16.64
N ASP A 165 -10.50 -21.18 16.50
CA ASP A 165 -11.11 -22.16 15.62
C ASP A 165 -11.83 -21.52 14.43
N VAL A 166 -11.56 -20.24 14.10
CA VAL A 166 -12.22 -19.52 13.00
C VAL A 166 -12.15 -20.29 11.68
N ASP A 167 -10.97 -20.78 11.31
CA ASP A 167 -10.79 -21.54 10.06
C ASP A 167 -11.64 -22.82 10.08
N GLN A 168 -11.72 -23.49 11.23
CA GLN A 168 -12.50 -24.72 11.41
C GLN A 168 -14.01 -24.43 11.41
N ILE A 169 -14.44 -23.31 11.98
CA ILE A 169 -15.84 -22.84 11.96
C ILE A 169 -16.28 -22.60 10.51
N ILE A 170 -15.47 -21.87 9.73
CA ILE A 170 -15.74 -21.62 8.31
C ILE A 170 -15.73 -22.94 7.52
N GLU A 171 -14.78 -23.85 7.77
CA GLU A 171 -14.68 -25.13 7.07
C GLU A 171 -15.72 -26.19 7.50
N SER A 172 -16.41 -26.04 8.62
CA SER A 172 -17.39 -27.01 9.11
C SER A 172 -18.84 -26.59 8.90
N ASN A 173 -19.09 -25.30 8.69
CA ASN A 173 -20.42 -24.74 8.45
C ASN A 173 -20.67 -24.52 6.94
N GLU A 174 -21.65 -25.22 6.37
CA GLU A 174 -21.91 -25.19 4.92
C GLU A 174 -22.40 -23.81 4.43
N GLU A 175 -23.15 -23.08 5.25
CA GLU A 175 -23.62 -21.73 4.94
C GLU A 175 -22.48 -20.70 4.96
N LEU A 176 -21.53 -20.80 5.89
CA LEU A 176 -20.33 -19.96 5.90
C LEU A 176 -19.40 -20.26 4.73
N LYS A 177 -19.25 -21.53 4.32
CA LYS A 177 -18.52 -21.85 3.08
C LYS A 177 -19.17 -21.22 1.86
N ALA A 178 -20.49 -21.26 1.79
CA ALA A 178 -21.23 -20.65 0.70
C ALA A 178 -21.03 -19.12 0.69
N ALA A 179 -21.07 -18.47 1.85
CA ALA A 179 -20.75 -17.04 2.00
C ALA A 179 -19.30 -16.73 1.59
N ALA A 180 -18.33 -17.52 2.05
CA ALA A 180 -16.92 -17.39 1.67
C ALA A 180 -16.71 -17.52 0.16
N MET A 181 -17.36 -18.49 -0.49
CA MET A 181 -17.28 -18.69 -1.92
C MET A 181 -17.94 -17.54 -2.69
N ALA A 182 -19.09 -17.05 -2.22
CA ALA A 182 -19.74 -15.88 -2.80
C ALA A 182 -18.89 -14.60 -2.68
N ALA A 183 -18.23 -14.39 -1.53
CA ALA A 183 -17.30 -13.29 -1.33
C ALA A 183 -16.07 -13.41 -2.26
N ALA A 184 -15.52 -14.62 -2.42
CA ALA A 184 -14.43 -14.88 -3.36
C ALA A 184 -14.85 -14.63 -4.83
N GLU A 185 -16.05 -15.03 -5.22
CA GLU A 185 -16.63 -14.74 -6.54
C GLU A 185 -16.84 -13.24 -6.75
N ALA A 186 -17.35 -12.52 -5.75
CA ALA A 186 -17.53 -11.07 -5.79
C ALA A 186 -16.19 -10.33 -5.92
N ARG A 187 -15.18 -10.74 -5.15
CA ARG A 187 -13.79 -10.26 -5.28
C ARG A 187 -13.26 -10.52 -6.69
N ALA A 188 -13.38 -11.75 -7.19
CA ALA A 188 -12.92 -12.10 -8.53
C ALA A 188 -13.64 -11.28 -9.62
N ALA A 189 -14.94 -11.04 -9.47
CA ALA A 189 -15.71 -10.20 -10.39
C ALA A 189 -15.27 -8.72 -10.34
N LYS A 190 -14.97 -8.18 -9.14
CA LYS A 190 -14.41 -6.83 -8.98
C LYS A 190 -13.03 -6.74 -9.67
N ILE A 191 -12.13 -7.66 -9.37
CA ILE A 191 -10.78 -7.71 -9.97
C ILE A 191 -10.86 -7.86 -11.50
N ALA A 192 -11.78 -8.67 -12.02
CA ALA A 192 -11.94 -8.87 -13.46
C ALA A 192 -12.25 -7.56 -14.24
N GLN A 193 -12.90 -6.60 -13.59
CA GLN A 193 -13.12 -5.27 -14.18
C GLN A 193 -11.80 -4.51 -14.38
N PHE A 194 -10.89 -4.63 -13.41
CA PHE A 194 -9.58 -3.98 -13.42
C PHE A 194 -8.54 -4.69 -14.28
N THR A 195 -8.68 -5.99 -14.54
CA THR A 195 -7.70 -6.77 -15.33
C THR A 195 -8.01 -6.85 -16.82
N THR A 196 -9.17 -6.36 -17.27
CA THR A 196 -9.53 -6.37 -18.69
C THR A 196 -8.98 -5.12 -19.36
N VAL A 197 -7.91 -5.26 -20.15
CA VAL A 197 -7.30 -4.14 -20.89
C VAL A 197 -8.33 -3.41 -21.74
N GLY A 198 -8.34 -2.08 -21.64
CA GLY A 198 -9.29 -1.19 -22.30
C GLY A 198 -10.57 -0.92 -21.50
N ASN A 199 -10.81 -1.64 -20.38
CA ASN A 199 -11.90 -1.27 -19.48
C ASN A 199 -11.67 0.10 -18.86
N ILE A 200 -12.78 0.72 -18.48
CA ILE A 200 -12.82 1.95 -17.71
C ILE A 200 -13.27 1.61 -16.31
N VAL A 201 -12.47 1.97 -15.31
CA VAL A 201 -12.71 1.65 -13.90
C VAL A 201 -12.62 2.92 -13.04
N PRO A 202 -13.49 3.09 -12.03
CA PRO A 202 -13.39 4.18 -11.08
C PRO A 202 -12.36 3.87 -9.99
N PHE A 203 -11.53 4.85 -9.62
CA PHE A 203 -10.58 4.74 -8.50
C PHE A 203 -10.09 6.14 -8.07
N GLY A 204 -10.25 6.51 -6.80
CA GLY A 204 -9.98 7.88 -6.34
C GLY A 204 -11.01 8.91 -6.84
N HIS A 205 -10.94 10.12 -6.28
CA HIS A 205 -11.86 11.23 -6.56
C HIS A 205 -11.08 12.54 -6.72
N TYR A 206 -11.32 13.30 -7.77
CA TYR A 206 -10.71 14.62 -7.97
C TYR A 206 -11.70 15.57 -8.63
N GLU A 207 -11.49 16.87 -8.45
CA GLU A 207 -12.32 17.90 -9.08
C GLU A 207 -12.20 17.84 -10.61
N GLN A 208 -13.33 17.70 -11.31
CA GLN A 208 -13.35 17.52 -12.77
C GLN A 208 -14.39 18.41 -13.47
N ASP A 209 -15.45 18.84 -12.81
CA ASP A 209 -16.48 19.70 -13.41
C ASP A 209 -16.28 21.20 -13.14
N GLY A 210 -15.44 21.55 -12.17
CA GLY A 210 -15.08 22.90 -11.77
C GLY A 210 -16.06 23.54 -10.78
N ASP A 211 -17.03 22.81 -10.26
CA ASP A 211 -17.92 23.22 -9.17
C ASP A 211 -17.48 22.63 -7.83
N THR A 212 -16.41 23.18 -7.26
CA THR A 212 -15.87 22.76 -5.94
C THR A 212 -16.88 22.72 -4.77
N ALA A 213 -18.11 23.22 -4.94
CA ALA A 213 -19.17 23.14 -3.94
C ALA A 213 -19.89 21.79 -3.90
N ASN A 214 -19.84 20.98 -4.96
CA ASN A 214 -20.48 19.65 -5.04
C ASN A 214 -19.58 18.50 -4.54
N GLY A 215 -18.27 18.76 -4.41
CA GLY A 215 -17.25 17.80 -4.00
C GLY A 215 -16.62 17.07 -5.20
N ALA A 216 -15.43 16.52 -4.99
CA ALA A 216 -14.68 15.85 -6.05
C ALA A 216 -15.43 14.66 -6.69
N GLU A 217 -15.26 14.47 -8.00
CA GLU A 217 -15.85 13.37 -8.76
C GLU A 217 -14.92 12.15 -8.90
N ASP A 218 -15.50 10.96 -9.03
CA ASP A 218 -14.79 9.72 -9.34
C ASP A 218 -13.86 9.90 -10.54
N ILE A 219 -12.60 9.52 -10.38
CA ILE A 219 -11.65 9.50 -11.48
C ILE A 219 -11.87 8.21 -12.29
N GLU A 220 -12.16 8.37 -13.58
CA GLU A 220 -12.20 7.25 -14.53
C GLU A 220 -10.80 6.93 -15.04
N TRP A 221 -10.41 5.65 -14.98
CA TRP A 221 -9.12 5.16 -15.45
C TRP A 221 -9.28 4.11 -16.55
N ILE A 222 -8.42 4.16 -17.56
CA ILE A 222 -8.29 3.15 -18.60
C ILE A 222 -7.26 2.11 -18.13
N VAL A 223 -7.64 0.83 -18.16
CA VAL A 223 -6.71 -0.29 -17.93
C VAL A 223 -5.79 -0.44 -19.13
N LEU A 224 -4.50 -0.14 -18.96
CA LEU A 224 -3.48 -0.26 -20.02
C LEU A 224 -2.80 -1.62 -20.05
N ASP A 225 -2.55 -2.20 -18.87
CA ASP A 225 -1.84 -3.46 -18.71
C ASP A 225 -2.34 -4.19 -17.48
N ALA A 226 -2.31 -5.51 -17.52
CA ALA A 226 -2.74 -6.37 -16.42
C ALA A 226 -1.71 -7.49 -16.21
N ARG A 227 -1.19 -7.54 -14.99
CA ARG A 227 -0.30 -8.59 -14.47
C ARG A 227 -1.08 -9.42 -13.44
N GLU A 228 -0.45 -10.47 -12.92
CA GLU A 228 -1.11 -11.40 -11.98
C GLU A 228 -1.63 -10.69 -10.71
N ASP A 229 -0.85 -9.75 -10.18
CA ASP A 229 -1.11 -9.09 -8.90
C ASP A 229 -1.34 -7.58 -9.02
N SER A 230 -1.26 -7.03 -10.23
CA SER A 230 -1.27 -5.58 -10.42
C SER A 230 -1.73 -5.15 -11.81
N VAL A 231 -2.27 -3.93 -11.91
CA VAL A 231 -2.75 -3.35 -13.17
C VAL A 231 -2.22 -1.94 -13.37
N LEU A 232 -1.89 -1.58 -14.61
CA LEU A 232 -1.52 -0.23 -14.99
C LEU A 232 -2.76 0.53 -15.41
N LEU A 233 -3.01 1.64 -14.72
CA LEU A 233 -4.13 2.53 -14.98
C LEU A 233 -3.62 3.86 -15.55
N LEU A 234 -4.32 4.41 -16.54
CA LEU A 234 -4.12 5.76 -17.07
C LEU A 234 -5.41 6.57 -16.93
N SER A 235 -5.33 7.79 -16.41
CA SER A 235 -6.53 8.63 -16.32
C SER A 235 -7.18 8.80 -17.70
N ARG A 236 -8.50 8.63 -17.75
CA ARG A 236 -9.24 8.71 -19.02
C ARG A 236 -9.10 10.09 -19.65
N TYR A 237 -9.14 11.12 -18.81
CA TYR A 237 -9.03 12.53 -19.19
C TYR A 237 -7.77 13.18 -18.60
N CYS A 238 -7.40 14.36 -19.11
CA CYS A 238 -6.41 15.19 -18.44
C CYS A 238 -7.08 15.90 -17.25
N LEU A 239 -6.61 15.61 -16.04
CA LEU A 239 -7.32 15.97 -14.80
C LEU A 239 -7.04 17.40 -14.33
N ASP A 240 -5.88 17.96 -14.68
CA ASP A 240 -5.47 19.33 -14.35
C ASP A 240 -4.60 19.91 -15.48
N ALA A 241 -4.28 21.20 -15.39
CA ALA A 241 -3.38 21.92 -16.30
C ALA A 241 -2.18 22.47 -15.53
N LYS A 242 -0.99 21.95 -15.84
CA LYS A 242 0.26 22.34 -15.17
C LYS A 242 1.42 22.31 -16.15
N PRO A 243 2.43 23.17 -15.98
CA PRO A 243 3.69 23.01 -16.71
C PRO A 243 4.38 21.72 -16.25
N TYR A 244 5.24 21.18 -17.10
CA TYR A 244 6.17 20.11 -16.71
C TYR A 244 7.08 20.57 -15.57
N ASN A 245 7.58 21.80 -15.67
CA ASN A 245 8.34 22.47 -14.63
C ASN A 245 7.98 23.96 -14.53
N ASP A 246 7.90 24.49 -13.31
CA ASP A 246 7.43 25.87 -13.07
C ASP A 246 8.29 26.96 -13.73
N ALA A 247 9.55 26.66 -14.03
CA ALA A 247 10.48 27.57 -14.67
C ALA A 247 11.06 26.98 -15.96
N LEU A 248 11.29 27.83 -16.95
CA LEU A 248 12.00 27.46 -18.18
C LEU A 248 13.51 27.32 -17.90
N VAL A 249 13.91 26.11 -17.55
CA VAL A 249 15.29 25.72 -17.26
C VAL A 249 15.54 24.31 -17.78
N ASP A 250 16.81 23.94 -17.92
CA ASP A 250 17.22 22.56 -18.12
C ASP A 250 16.76 21.73 -16.91
N ILE A 251 15.93 20.71 -17.15
CA ILE A 251 15.30 19.90 -16.09
C ILE A 251 15.14 18.44 -16.56
N THR A 252 15.02 17.52 -15.61
CA THR A 252 14.71 16.10 -15.83
C THR A 252 13.38 15.74 -15.17
N TRP A 253 12.83 14.55 -15.45
CA TRP A 253 11.61 14.09 -14.79
C TRP A 253 11.76 14.04 -13.27
N GLU A 254 12.88 13.49 -12.81
CA GLU A 254 13.27 13.36 -11.41
C GLU A 254 13.11 14.67 -10.62
N GLN A 255 13.49 15.79 -11.24
CA GLN A 255 13.57 17.11 -10.61
C GLN A 255 12.37 18.01 -10.94
N SER A 256 11.44 17.55 -11.78
CA SER A 256 10.32 18.35 -12.27
C SER A 256 9.31 18.70 -11.17
N SER A 257 8.77 19.93 -11.20
CA SER A 257 7.70 20.33 -10.27
C SER A 257 6.42 19.52 -10.47
N LEU A 258 6.16 19.05 -11.70
CA LEU A 258 5.00 18.19 -12.00
C LEU A 258 5.08 16.82 -11.31
N ARG A 259 6.25 16.16 -11.33
CA ARG A 259 6.46 14.90 -10.60
C ARG A 259 6.25 15.09 -9.09
N ALA A 260 6.80 16.18 -8.55
CA ALA A 260 6.65 16.51 -7.13
C ALA A 260 5.18 16.71 -6.74
N TRP A 261 4.41 17.43 -7.56
CA TRP A 261 2.98 17.64 -7.35
C TRP A 261 2.18 16.33 -7.44
N LEU A 262 2.47 15.47 -8.43
CA LEU A 262 1.79 14.18 -8.60
C LEU A 262 1.94 13.27 -7.37
N ASN A 263 3.14 13.19 -6.81
CA ASN A 263 3.45 12.30 -5.68
C ASN A 263 3.24 12.94 -4.30
N ALA A 264 2.72 14.18 -4.24
CA ALA A 264 2.37 14.86 -3.00
C ALA A 264 0.92 15.37 -3.06
N ASP A 265 0.72 16.61 -3.49
CA ASP A 265 -0.58 17.28 -3.43
C ASP A 265 -1.67 16.52 -4.19
N PHE A 266 -1.38 16.01 -5.39
CA PHE A 266 -2.36 15.24 -6.16
C PHE A 266 -2.69 13.90 -5.49
N LEU A 267 -1.67 13.12 -5.11
CA LEU A 267 -1.85 11.84 -4.41
C LEU A 267 -2.73 11.99 -3.15
N MET A 268 -2.47 13.03 -2.35
CA MET A 268 -3.22 13.29 -1.11
C MET A 268 -4.64 13.82 -1.36
N ALA A 269 -4.85 14.57 -2.44
CA ALA A 269 -6.16 15.10 -2.79
C ALA A 269 -7.05 14.05 -3.47
N ALA A 270 -6.44 13.18 -4.30
CA ALA A 270 -7.16 12.27 -5.18
C ALA A 270 -7.50 10.92 -4.53
N PHE A 271 -6.76 10.49 -3.51
CA PHE A 271 -6.89 9.14 -2.95
C PHE A 271 -6.94 9.18 -1.42
N ASP A 272 -7.83 8.38 -0.84
CA ASP A 272 -7.84 8.19 0.62
C ASP A 272 -6.68 7.30 1.10
N VAL A 273 -6.53 7.12 2.41
CA VAL A 273 -5.42 6.35 3.00
C VAL A 273 -5.39 4.88 2.55
N HIS A 274 -6.54 4.26 2.31
CA HIS A 274 -6.65 2.87 1.86
C HIS A 274 -6.34 2.76 0.36
N GLU A 275 -6.84 3.70 -0.45
CA GLU A 275 -6.52 3.79 -1.87
C GLU A 275 -5.02 4.08 -2.08
N GLN A 276 -4.43 5.01 -1.32
CA GLN A 276 -3.00 5.28 -1.35
C GLN A 276 -2.15 4.06 -1.00
N ALA A 277 -2.62 3.22 -0.07
CA ALA A 277 -1.96 1.96 0.29
C ALA A 277 -2.03 0.93 -0.85
N ALA A 278 -3.10 0.92 -1.64
CA ALA A 278 -3.25 0.05 -2.81
C ALA A 278 -2.40 0.50 -4.03
N ILE A 279 -1.95 1.75 -4.09
CA ILE A 279 -1.08 2.24 -5.18
C ILE A 279 0.37 1.79 -4.95
N ARG A 280 0.94 1.06 -5.92
CA ARG A 280 2.33 0.59 -5.87
C ARG A 280 3.33 1.72 -6.07
N THR A 281 4.40 1.68 -5.30
CA THR A 281 5.62 2.43 -5.62
C THR A 281 6.33 1.69 -6.74
N THR A 282 6.56 2.37 -7.86
CA THR A 282 7.07 1.79 -9.10
C THR A 282 8.44 2.38 -9.40
N LEU A 283 9.42 1.53 -9.75
CA LEU A 283 10.66 1.98 -10.34
C LEU A 283 10.39 2.41 -11.78
N VAL A 284 10.37 3.72 -12.01
CA VAL A 284 10.12 4.35 -13.30
C VAL A 284 11.44 4.53 -14.04
N ASP A 285 11.61 3.78 -15.12
CA ASP A 285 12.75 3.85 -16.03
C ASP A 285 12.73 5.18 -16.80
N ASN A 286 13.74 6.04 -16.61
CA ASN A 286 13.91 7.30 -17.32
C ASN A 286 15.07 7.27 -18.34
N SER A 287 15.57 6.07 -18.64
CA SER A 287 16.66 5.88 -19.59
C SER A 287 16.29 6.31 -21.02
N VAL A 288 17.31 6.43 -21.87
CA VAL A 288 17.17 6.79 -23.30
C VAL A 288 16.19 5.90 -24.07
N ASN A 289 15.97 4.65 -23.63
CA ASN A 289 15.03 3.73 -24.28
C ASN A 289 13.56 4.17 -24.12
N GLN A 290 13.29 5.06 -23.17
CA GLN A 290 11.98 5.61 -22.87
C GLN A 290 11.74 6.95 -23.58
N GLY A 291 12.79 7.53 -24.15
CA GLY A 291 12.73 8.75 -24.95
C GLY A 291 12.43 8.50 -26.43
N ASN A 292 12.48 9.57 -27.21
CA ASN A 292 12.51 9.46 -28.66
C ASN A 292 13.91 9.00 -29.10
N SER A 293 14.01 7.89 -29.83
CA SER A 293 15.30 7.32 -30.25
C SER A 293 16.13 8.22 -31.17
N ASP A 294 15.50 9.20 -31.82
CA ASP A 294 16.20 10.19 -32.65
C ASP A 294 16.81 11.34 -31.81
N LEU A 295 16.43 11.42 -30.53
CA LEU A 295 16.91 12.42 -29.58
C LEU A 295 17.85 11.74 -28.57
N LEU A 296 18.86 12.48 -28.13
CA LEU A 296 19.86 11.99 -27.16
C LEU A 296 19.83 12.81 -25.86
N THR A 297 18.75 13.56 -25.63
CA THR A 297 18.54 14.33 -24.41
C THR A 297 18.39 13.38 -23.23
N ASP A 298 19.06 13.71 -22.12
CA ASP A 298 19.08 12.87 -20.94
C ASP A 298 17.74 12.96 -20.20
N GLY A 299 17.14 11.81 -19.88
CA GLY A 299 15.90 11.73 -19.12
C GLY A 299 16.11 11.92 -17.62
N GLY A 300 17.37 11.86 -17.16
CA GLY A 300 17.74 11.84 -15.75
C GLY A 300 17.73 10.42 -15.18
N GLU A 301 17.90 10.34 -13.86
CA GLU A 301 17.93 9.07 -13.15
C GLU A 301 16.54 8.43 -13.05
N ASP A 302 16.52 7.11 -12.88
CA ASP A 302 15.29 6.37 -12.58
C ASP A 302 14.70 6.83 -11.23
N THR A 303 13.36 6.82 -11.13
CA THR A 303 12.64 7.31 -9.95
C THR A 303 11.79 6.23 -9.30
N GLU A 304 11.47 6.40 -8.02
CA GLU A 304 10.46 5.60 -7.32
C GLU A 304 9.20 6.45 -7.15
N ASP A 305 8.16 6.15 -7.93
CA ASP A 305 6.94 6.96 -8.02
C ASP A 305 5.68 6.12 -7.79
N LYS A 306 4.68 6.69 -7.11
CA LYS A 306 3.31 6.14 -7.05
C LYS A 306 2.48 6.61 -8.23
N LEU A 307 2.63 7.88 -8.60
CA LEU A 307 2.03 8.46 -9.80
C LEU A 307 3.10 9.06 -10.69
N TYR A 308 2.96 8.84 -11.99
CA TYR A 308 3.86 9.37 -13.00
C TYR A 308 3.12 9.61 -14.32
N LEU A 309 3.83 10.02 -15.37
CA LEU A 309 3.27 10.14 -16.72
C LEU A 309 3.84 9.04 -17.61
N LEU A 310 3.12 8.67 -18.67
CA LEU A 310 3.69 7.79 -19.69
C LEU A 310 4.94 8.41 -20.32
N SER A 311 5.89 7.55 -20.70
CA SER A 311 7.03 7.91 -21.52
C SER A 311 6.66 8.06 -23.00
N TYR A 312 7.57 8.65 -23.79
CA TYR A 312 7.47 8.68 -25.25
C TYR A 312 7.33 7.27 -25.85
N ALA A 313 8.11 6.32 -25.34
CA ALA A 313 8.06 4.93 -25.78
C ALA A 313 6.77 4.24 -25.35
N GLU A 314 6.36 4.39 -24.08
CA GLU A 314 5.14 3.79 -23.51
C GLU A 314 3.88 4.32 -24.20
N ALA A 315 3.80 5.64 -24.45
CA ALA A 315 2.68 6.22 -25.19
C ALA A 315 2.56 5.64 -26.61
N GLY A 316 3.69 5.30 -27.25
CA GLY A 316 3.69 4.60 -28.54
C GLY A 316 3.34 3.12 -28.45
N PHE A 317 3.72 2.47 -27.35
CA PHE A 317 3.48 1.05 -27.11
C PHE A 317 2.00 0.78 -26.78
N TYR A 318 1.43 1.50 -25.81
CA TYR A 318 0.05 1.32 -25.37
C TYR A 318 -0.97 1.88 -26.36
N PHE A 319 -0.59 2.90 -27.13
CA PHE A 319 -1.44 3.51 -28.14
C PHE A 319 -0.70 3.55 -29.48
N ALA A 320 -0.89 2.52 -30.31
CA ALA A 320 -0.23 2.45 -31.61
C ALA A 320 -0.66 3.57 -32.57
N GLU A 321 -1.95 3.89 -32.60
CA GLU A 321 -2.54 4.85 -33.53
C GLU A 321 -2.61 6.26 -32.94
N ALA A 322 -2.48 7.30 -33.78
CA ALA A 322 -2.61 8.69 -33.32
C ALA A 322 -4.00 8.94 -32.73
N GLU A 323 -5.05 8.39 -33.36
CA GLU A 323 -6.42 8.57 -32.89
C GLU A 323 -6.62 8.06 -31.45
N SER A 324 -5.97 6.96 -31.06
CA SER A 324 -6.12 6.43 -29.70
C SER A 324 -5.28 7.17 -28.66
N ARG A 325 -4.30 7.98 -29.07
CA ARG A 325 -3.52 8.86 -28.18
C ARG A 325 -4.23 10.16 -27.82
N LYS A 326 -5.25 10.56 -28.59
CA LYS A 326 -6.01 11.79 -28.34
C LYS A 326 -6.69 11.75 -26.97
N CYS A 327 -6.54 12.85 -26.22
CA CYS A 327 -7.18 13.03 -24.93
C CYS A 327 -7.77 14.44 -24.85
N GLY A 328 -8.85 14.58 -24.09
CA GLY A 328 -9.44 15.87 -23.76
C GLY A 328 -9.31 16.17 -22.27
N PRO A 329 -9.08 17.44 -21.88
CA PRO A 329 -9.08 17.84 -20.47
C PRO A 329 -10.48 17.79 -19.85
N THR A 330 -10.53 17.66 -18.53
CA THR A 330 -11.73 17.88 -17.71
C THR A 330 -12.16 19.35 -17.77
N GLU A 331 -13.40 19.67 -17.37
CA GLU A 331 -13.83 21.08 -17.34
C GLU A 331 -13.00 21.86 -16.31
N TYR A 332 -12.71 21.23 -15.17
CA TYR A 332 -11.77 21.77 -14.19
C TYR A 332 -10.41 22.06 -14.81
N ALA A 333 -9.79 21.12 -15.53
CA ALA A 333 -8.50 21.36 -16.19
C ALA A 333 -8.55 22.53 -17.19
N ILE A 334 -9.67 22.70 -17.93
CA ILE A 334 -9.88 23.86 -18.82
C ILE A 334 -9.89 25.16 -18.01
N GLN A 335 -10.61 25.21 -16.89
CA GLN A 335 -10.63 26.38 -15.99
C GLN A 335 -9.25 26.68 -15.38
N ARG A 336 -8.42 25.63 -15.21
CA ARG A 336 -7.02 25.73 -14.75
C ARG A 336 -6.04 26.15 -15.85
N GLY A 337 -6.49 26.23 -17.11
CA GLY A 337 -5.72 26.75 -18.23
C GLY A 337 -5.38 25.73 -19.32
N ALA A 338 -5.92 24.51 -19.27
CA ALA A 338 -5.70 23.51 -20.30
C ALA A 338 -6.18 24.04 -21.66
N TRP A 339 -5.34 23.88 -22.67
CA TRP A 339 -5.70 24.27 -24.03
C TRP A 339 -6.56 23.19 -24.70
N THR A 340 -7.62 23.61 -25.40
CA THR A 340 -8.44 22.73 -26.23
C THR A 340 -8.47 23.17 -27.68
N SER A 341 -8.63 22.19 -28.56
CA SER A 341 -8.80 22.38 -29.99
C SER A 341 -10.29 22.35 -30.40
N LEU A 342 -10.55 22.58 -31.68
CA LEU A 342 -11.88 22.36 -32.27
C LEU A 342 -12.09 20.91 -32.75
N GLU A 343 -11.10 20.03 -32.57
CA GLU A 343 -11.19 18.60 -32.87
C GLU A 343 -11.72 17.84 -31.66
N PHE A 344 -12.31 16.67 -31.92
CA PHE A 344 -12.92 15.82 -30.92
C PHE A 344 -12.28 14.44 -30.93
N ASN A 345 -12.16 13.82 -29.76
CA ASN A 345 -11.81 12.41 -29.65
C ASN A 345 -13.03 11.50 -29.88
N ALA A 346 -12.83 10.19 -29.82
CA ALA A 346 -13.89 9.19 -30.00
C ALA A 346 -15.05 9.33 -28.98
N ASP A 347 -14.77 9.90 -27.81
CA ASP A 347 -15.77 10.17 -26.76
C ASP A 347 -16.55 11.48 -26.99
N GLY A 348 -16.28 12.21 -28.08
CA GLY A 348 -16.95 13.47 -28.39
C GLY A 348 -16.48 14.65 -27.52
N ARG A 349 -15.31 14.55 -26.87
CA ARG A 349 -14.68 15.62 -26.08
C ARG A 349 -13.64 16.36 -26.90
N GLN A 350 -13.55 17.68 -26.74
CA GLN A 350 -12.52 18.48 -27.40
C GLN A 350 -11.12 18.02 -26.99
N THR A 351 -10.22 17.86 -27.97
CA THR A 351 -8.86 17.38 -27.69
C THR A 351 -7.93 18.50 -27.29
N GLY A 352 -7.09 18.23 -26.30
CA GLY A 352 -5.96 19.05 -25.91
C GLY A 352 -4.64 18.32 -26.13
N TRP A 353 -3.54 18.97 -25.80
CA TRP A 353 -2.23 18.31 -25.72
C TRP A 353 -1.91 17.96 -24.27
N TRP A 354 -1.12 16.91 -24.04
CA TRP A 354 -0.82 16.41 -22.70
C TRP A 354 0.61 15.90 -22.56
N TRP A 355 1.16 16.04 -21.36
CA TRP A 355 2.57 15.79 -21.06
C TRP A 355 2.95 14.31 -21.05
N LEU A 356 4.17 14.02 -21.50
CA LEU A 356 4.88 12.77 -21.25
C LEU A 356 6.08 13.06 -20.33
N ARG A 357 6.56 12.06 -19.59
CA ARG A 357 7.71 12.25 -18.69
C ARG A 357 9.06 12.38 -19.42
N SER A 358 9.16 11.83 -20.62
CA SER A 358 10.40 11.80 -21.40
C SER A 358 10.84 13.20 -21.85
N PRO A 359 12.16 13.46 -21.97
CA PRO A 359 12.66 14.75 -22.42
C PRO A 359 12.38 15.01 -23.91
N GLY A 360 12.46 16.29 -24.28
CA GLY A 360 12.35 16.77 -25.67
C GLY A 360 13.70 16.92 -26.39
N ASP A 361 13.75 17.81 -27.38
CA ASP A 361 14.96 18.08 -28.20
C ASP A 361 16.05 18.79 -27.40
N ARG A 362 15.66 19.55 -26.38
CA ARG A 362 16.55 20.19 -25.40
C ARG A 362 16.18 19.74 -24.00
N GLN A 363 17.11 19.91 -23.06
CA GLN A 363 16.85 19.66 -21.64
C GLN A 363 15.80 20.62 -21.05
N SER A 364 15.52 21.74 -21.72
CA SER A 364 14.44 22.68 -21.38
C SER A 364 13.10 22.36 -22.06
N ASP A 365 13.00 21.25 -22.76
CA ASP A 365 11.81 20.79 -23.46
C ASP A 365 11.41 19.39 -22.96
N ALA A 366 10.11 19.07 -22.97
CA ALA A 366 9.58 17.76 -22.62
C ALA A 366 8.69 17.21 -23.74
N ALA A 367 8.65 15.89 -23.86
CA ALA A 367 7.79 15.24 -24.84
C ALA A 367 6.31 15.39 -24.43
N CYS A 368 5.44 15.46 -25.43
CA CYS A 368 4.01 15.52 -25.22
C CYS A 368 3.25 14.77 -26.33
N ILE A 369 1.96 14.58 -26.14
CA ILE A 369 1.03 14.20 -27.20
C ILE A 369 0.23 15.43 -27.59
N GLY A 370 0.30 15.78 -28.87
CA GLY A 370 -0.48 16.86 -29.46
C GLY A 370 -1.97 16.54 -29.54
N ARG A 371 -2.75 17.57 -29.84
CA ARG A 371 -4.22 17.51 -30.00
C ARG A 371 -4.72 16.52 -31.06
N ASP A 372 -3.87 16.23 -32.05
CA ASP A 372 -4.11 15.30 -33.14
C ASP A 372 -3.64 13.87 -32.81
N GLY A 373 -3.09 13.67 -31.61
CA GLY A 373 -2.54 12.40 -31.13
C GLY A 373 -1.14 12.10 -31.64
N MET A 374 -0.48 13.05 -32.31
CA MET A 374 0.92 12.92 -32.68
C MET A 374 1.82 13.17 -31.47
N ARG A 375 2.97 12.49 -31.44
CA ARG A 375 4.00 12.79 -30.44
C ARG A 375 4.71 14.07 -30.85
N ASP A 376 4.82 15.00 -29.92
CA ASP A 376 5.37 16.33 -30.11
C ASP A 376 6.26 16.69 -28.91
N ILE A 377 6.75 17.92 -28.88
CA ILE A 377 7.63 18.45 -27.86
C ILE A 377 7.18 19.87 -27.52
N ASP A 378 7.17 20.21 -26.24
CA ASP A 378 6.89 21.59 -25.79
C ASP A 378 7.89 22.01 -24.71
N SER A 379 8.04 23.31 -24.51
CA SER A 379 8.92 23.87 -23.49
C SER A 379 8.36 23.57 -22.09
N VAL A 380 9.24 23.22 -21.15
CA VAL A 380 8.81 22.65 -19.86
C VAL A 380 7.91 23.58 -19.04
N ASP A 381 7.94 24.90 -19.26
CA ASP A 381 7.09 25.89 -18.61
C ASP A 381 5.72 26.09 -19.30
N GLY A 382 5.40 25.29 -20.31
CA GLY A 382 4.13 25.27 -21.02
C GLY A 382 2.94 24.94 -20.12
N ALA A 383 2.36 25.95 -19.47
CA ALA A 383 1.33 25.75 -18.44
C ALA A 383 -0.04 25.28 -18.96
N SER A 384 -0.26 25.24 -20.29
CA SER A 384 -1.54 24.84 -20.89
C SER A 384 -1.63 23.35 -21.23
N GLY A 385 -0.59 22.58 -20.88
CA GLY A 385 -0.55 21.13 -21.07
C GLY A 385 -1.43 20.39 -20.06
N GLY A 386 -2.19 19.42 -20.56
CA GLY A 386 -2.99 18.54 -19.73
C GLY A 386 -2.11 17.55 -18.96
N VAL A 387 -2.47 17.30 -17.70
CA VAL A 387 -1.83 16.29 -16.85
C VAL A 387 -2.64 15.00 -16.89
N ARG A 388 -2.02 13.91 -17.36
CA ARG A 388 -2.67 12.61 -17.56
C ARG A 388 -1.90 11.52 -16.79
N PRO A 389 -2.13 11.36 -15.49
CA PRO A 389 -1.35 10.46 -14.65
C PRO A 389 -1.57 8.98 -14.98
N VAL A 390 -0.56 8.19 -14.64
CA VAL A 390 -0.60 6.73 -14.56
C VAL A 390 -0.23 6.23 -13.17
N LEU A 391 -0.74 5.06 -12.81
CA LEU A 391 -0.39 4.36 -11.58
C LEU A 391 -0.47 2.83 -11.76
N TRP A 392 0.32 2.10 -10.98
CA TRP A 392 0.14 0.66 -10.79
C TRP A 392 -0.68 0.41 -9.54
N LEU A 393 -1.77 -0.34 -9.68
CA LEU A 393 -2.65 -0.71 -8.58
C LEU A 393 -2.38 -2.14 -8.13
N ASP A 394 -2.30 -2.36 -6.82
CA ASP A 394 -2.11 -3.68 -6.21
C ASP A 394 -3.45 -4.38 -5.97
N LEU A 395 -3.70 -5.45 -6.73
CA LEU A 395 -4.92 -6.26 -6.65
C LEU A 395 -4.95 -7.23 -5.46
N THR A 396 -3.83 -7.36 -4.74
CA THR A 396 -3.72 -8.15 -3.51
C THR A 396 -4.03 -7.32 -2.27
N SER A 397 -4.15 -6.00 -2.41
CA SER A 397 -4.58 -5.12 -1.31
C SER A 397 -5.98 -5.49 -0.79
N GLU A 398 -6.26 -5.13 0.46
CA GLU A 398 -7.57 -5.32 1.12
C GLU A 398 -8.70 -4.51 0.46
N LEU A 399 -8.36 -3.58 -0.44
CA LEU A 399 -9.33 -2.78 -1.18
C LEU A 399 -10.09 -3.61 -2.23
N PHE A 400 -9.42 -4.60 -2.80
CA PHE A 400 -10.00 -5.62 -3.69
C PHE A 400 -10.29 -6.86 -2.88
#